data_AF-Q2XSA9-F1
#
_entry.id   AF-Q2XSA9-F1
#
_cell.length_a   1.000
_cell.length_b   1.000
_cell.length_c   1.000
_cell.angle_alpha   90.00
_cell.angle_beta   90.00
_cell.angle_gamma   90.00
#
_symmetry.space_group_name_H-M   'P 1'
#
loop_
_entity.id
_entity.type
_entity.pdbx_description
1 polymer ?
#
loop_
_entity_poly.entity_id
_entity_poly.type
_entity_poly.pdbx_seq_one_letter_code
_entity_poly.pdbx_strand_id
1 'polypeptide(L)'
;ANGYSTLAAVLSEPDNLPMLQEDFDTAFWRQHAFLDNFQGAVYDYFSKVRLKSYKEYWDQWIWDDWAGSYIERLEPFGLKVPRWIHDAKRHVEWGGHSAAMVSAALWPVHAWRSDYMVDEDFAYLEEKYPGWEEHFGGFWTAYREMGDPRKGHLALELFPAMPPICRTCQMPCVFPRPDISEVRLSIDAAGQRHAFCSEACQHIFKQAPHRHTGMTWWEVNDGVELARYIEDAGLLRADGRTLMGQPHVHTDNGG
;
A
#
# COMPACT_ATOMS: atom_id res chain seq x y z
N ALA A 1 -5.66 24.93 -10.76
CA ALA A 1 -5.47 25.86 -11.90
C ALA A 1 -4.37 25.38 -12.84
N ASN A 2 -3.11 25.27 -12.38
CA ASN A 2 -1.98 24.91 -13.25
C ASN A 2 -2.14 23.57 -13.99
N GLY A 3 -2.55 22.49 -13.32
CA GLY A 3 -2.73 21.18 -13.98
C GLY A 3 -3.80 21.18 -15.07
N TYR A 4 -4.91 21.89 -14.88
CA TYR A 4 -5.96 22.02 -15.90
C TYR A 4 -5.46 22.78 -17.11
N SER A 5 -4.78 23.91 -16.90
CA SER A 5 -4.20 24.72 -17.98
C SER A 5 -3.11 23.95 -18.74
N THR A 6 -2.28 23.17 -18.06
CA THR A 6 -1.30 22.29 -18.71
C THR A 6 -1.97 21.23 -19.57
N LEU A 7 -2.95 20.49 -19.02
CA LEU A 7 -3.66 19.45 -19.77
C LEU A 7 -4.39 20.05 -20.98
N ALA A 8 -5.11 21.16 -20.81
CA ALA A 8 -5.80 21.83 -21.90
C ALA A 8 -4.84 22.34 -22.99
N ALA A 9 -3.66 22.85 -22.60
CA ALA A 9 -2.65 23.32 -23.55
C ALA A 9 -1.96 22.18 -24.31
N VAL A 10 -1.72 21.03 -23.67
CA VAL A 10 -1.14 19.86 -24.36
C VAL A 10 -2.17 19.21 -25.28
N LEU A 11 -3.43 19.15 -24.84
CA LEU A 11 -4.53 18.55 -25.58
C LEU A 11 -5.06 19.41 -26.74
N SER A 12 -4.65 20.68 -26.86
CA SER A 12 -4.98 21.47 -28.04
C SER A 12 -4.33 20.94 -29.31
N GLU A 13 -3.28 20.12 -29.18
CA GLU A 13 -2.67 19.39 -30.31
C GLU A 13 -3.11 17.92 -30.28
N PRO A 14 -3.98 17.48 -31.23
CA PRO A 14 -4.58 16.15 -31.21
C PRO A 14 -3.57 14.99 -31.22
N ASP A 15 -2.41 15.18 -31.85
CA ASP A 15 -1.35 14.17 -31.93
C ASP A 15 -0.74 13.83 -30.56
N ASN A 16 -0.92 14.70 -29.57
CA ASN A 16 -0.45 14.44 -28.19
C ASN A 16 -1.36 13.48 -27.42
N LEU A 17 -2.63 13.34 -27.81
CA LEU A 17 -3.63 12.63 -27.01
C LEU A 17 -3.23 11.19 -26.67
N PRO A 18 -2.72 10.36 -27.61
CA PRO A 18 -2.33 8.98 -27.27
C PRO A 18 -1.20 8.90 -26.24
N MET A 19 -0.19 9.78 -26.36
CA MET A 19 0.94 9.82 -25.43
C MET A 19 0.49 10.35 -24.06
N LEU A 20 -0.33 11.40 -24.06
CA LEU A 20 -0.85 11.98 -22.82
C LEU A 20 -1.75 11.01 -22.07
N GLN A 21 -2.63 10.27 -22.76
CA GLN A 21 -3.48 9.28 -22.12
C GLN A 21 -2.65 8.18 -21.44
N GLU A 22 -1.57 7.74 -22.08
CA GLU A 22 -0.70 6.70 -21.52
C GLU A 22 0.10 7.19 -20.29
N ASP A 23 0.61 8.43 -20.35
CA ASP A 23 1.25 9.08 -19.20
C ASP A 23 0.24 9.30 -18.05
N PHE A 24 -1.00 9.63 -18.38
CA PHE A 24 -2.08 9.84 -17.42
C PHE A 24 -2.53 8.53 -16.74
N ASP A 25 -2.70 7.46 -17.52
CA ASP A 25 -2.97 6.10 -17.01
C ASP A 25 -1.86 5.65 -16.04
N THR A 26 -0.61 5.85 -16.44
CA THR A 26 0.58 5.53 -15.64
C THR A 26 0.64 6.34 -14.35
N ALA A 27 0.44 7.66 -14.44
CA ALA A 27 0.50 8.56 -13.29
C ALA A 27 -0.60 8.21 -12.28
N PHE A 28 -1.84 8.01 -12.73
CA PHE A 28 -2.94 7.61 -11.86
C PHE A 28 -2.61 6.31 -11.12
N TRP A 29 -2.22 5.25 -11.84
CA TRP A 29 -1.97 3.95 -11.20
C TRP A 29 -0.81 4.00 -10.21
N ARG A 30 0.26 4.74 -10.55
CA ARG A 30 1.41 4.91 -9.65
C ARG A 30 1.03 5.61 -8.34
N GLN A 31 0.09 6.55 -8.38
CA GLN A 31 -0.42 7.19 -7.17
C GLN A 31 -1.31 6.24 -6.39
N HIS A 32 -2.29 5.61 -7.05
CA HIS A 32 -3.18 4.62 -6.43
C HIS A 32 -2.40 3.51 -5.69
N ALA A 33 -1.44 2.88 -6.38
CA ALA A 33 -0.75 1.70 -5.87
C ALA A 33 -0.02 1.91 -4.54
N PHE A 34 0.41 3.14 -4.22
CA PHE A 34 1.02 3.48 -2.94
C PHE A 34 0.05 4.25 -2.04
N LEU A 35 -0.48 5.38 -2.51
CA LEU A 35 -1.21 6.32 -1.67
C LEU A 35 -2.50 5.70 -1.15
N ASP A 36 -3.24 4.95 -1.96
CA ASP A 36 -4.55 4.47 -1.51
C ASP A 36 -4.41 3.37 -0.46
N ASN A 37 -3.42 2.50 -0.63
CA ASN A 37 -3.08 1.49 0.38
C ASN A 37 -2.55 2.12 1.68
N PHE A 38 -1.71 3.14 1.56
CA PHE A 38 -1.18 3.88 2.72
C PHE A 38 -2.29 4.65 3.46
N GLN A 39 -3.13 5.39 2.73
CA GLN A 39 -4.24 6.16 3.30
C GLN A 39 -5.28 5.23 3.91
N GLY A 40 -5.59 4.09 3.29
CA GLY A 40 -6.44 3.05 3.88
C GLY A 40 -5.92 2.60 5.26
N ALA A 41 -4.62 2.31 5.36
CA ALA A 41 -4.01 1.99 6.65
C ALA A 41 -4.11 3.14 7.67
N VAL A 42 -3.83 4.38 7.26
CA VAL A 42 -3.85 5.56 8.16
C VAL A 42 -5.26 5.89 8.66
N TYR A 43 -6.24 5.99 7.76
CA TYR A 43 -7.61 6.38 8.10
C TYR A 43 -8.31 5.28 8.92
N ASP A 44 -8.15 4.01 8.53
CA ASP A 44 -8.92 2.93 9.15
C ASP A 44 -8.20 2.30 10.36
N TYR A 45 -6.87 2.32 10.45
CA TYR A 45 -6.15 1.63 11.55
C TYR A 45 -5.46 2.57 12.54
N PHE A 46 -4.94 3.72 12.11
CA PHE A 46 -4.16 4.58 13.00
C PHE A 46 -5.02 5.58 13.77
N SER A 47 -6.28 5.77 13.37
CA SER A 47 -7.22 6.69 14.00
C SER A 47 -8.19 5.95 14.93
N LYS A 48 -8.35 6.44 16.16
CA LYS A 48 -9.36 5.90 17.11
C LYS A 48 -10.75 6.51 16.93
N VAL A 49 -10.82 7.75 16.44
CA VAL A 49 -12.08 8.41 16.09
C VAL A 49 -12.16 8.47 14.57
N ARG A 50 -13.08 7.70 13.99
CA ARG A 50 -13.25 7.54 12.54
C ARG A 50 -14.57 8.16 12.11
N LEU A 51 -14.52 9.13 11.20
CA LEU A 51 -15.73 9.79 10.65
C LEU A 51 -16.30 9.02 9.45
N LYS A 52 -15.42 8.57 8.57
CA LYS A 52 -15.71 7.76 7.39
C LYS A 52 -14.56 6.78 7.21
N SER A 53 -14.86 5.63 6.61
CA SER A 53 -13.85 4.69 6.14
C SER A 53 -13.07 5.30 4.98
N TYR A 54 -11.86 4.79 4.74
CA TYR A 54 -11.09 5.25 3.59
C TYR A 54 -11.81 5.03 2.26
N LYS A 55 -12.53 3.91 2.07
CA LYS A 55 -13.29 3.70 0.82
C LYS A 55 -14.36 4.76 0.58
N GLU A 56 -15.02 5.24 1.64
CA GLU A 56 -16.01 6.32 1.53
C GLU A 56 -15.35 7.66 1.16
N TYR A 57 -14.13 7.92 1.66
CA TYR A 57 -13.34 9.07 1.21
C TYR A 57 -12.87 8.93 -0.24
N TRP A 58 -12.43 7.73 -0.65
CA TRP A 58 -12.00 7.49 -2.01
C TRP A 58 -13.14 7.65 -3.02
N ASP A 59 -14.33 7.13 -2.69
CA ASP A 59 -15.53 7.31 -3.50
C ASP A 59 -15.88 8.79 -3.65
N GLN A 60 -15.82 9.57 -2.58
CA GLN A 60 -16.05 11.00 -2.68
C GLN A 60 -14.96 11.72 -3.50
N TRP A 61 -13.69 11.55 -3.13
CA TRP A 61 -12.61 12.39 -3.66
C TRP A 61 -12.14 11.97 -5.05
N ILE A 62 -12.02 10.67 -5.28
CA ILE A 62 -11.42 10.14 -6.51
C ILE A 62 -12.52 9.81 -7.52
N TRP A 63 -13.59 9.15 -7.08
CA TRP A 63 -14.66 8.74 -7.98
C TRP A 63 -15.58 9.91 -8.35
N ASP A 64 -16.18 10.58 -7.37
CA ASP A 64 -17.15 11.65 -7.62
C ASP A 64 -16.45 12.97 -8.02
N ASP A 65 -15.56 13.48 -7.16
CA ASP A 65 -14.98 14.83 -7.34
C ASP A 65 -13.91 14.87 -8.45
N TRP A 66 -13.00 13.89 -8.50
CA TRP A 66 -11.91 13.91 -9.46
C TRP A 66 -12.32 13.32 -10.81
N ALA A 67 -12.76 12.06 -10.86
CA ALA A 67 -13.11 11.42 -12.12
C ALA A 67 -14.44 11.96 -12.69
N GLY A 68 -15.50 11.96 -11.88
CA GLY A 68 -16.86 12.38 -12.25
C GLY A 68 -17.11 13.89 -12.28
N SER A 69 -16.09 14.74 -12.11
CA SER A 69 -16.27 16.19 -12.24
C SER A 69 -15.06 16.89 -12.84
N TYR A 70 -13.85 16.64 -12.32
CA TYR A 70 -12.65 17.29 -12.86
C TYR A 70 -12.22 16.71 -14.22
N ILE A 71 -12.12 15.39 -14.35
CA ILE A 71 -11.66 14.73 -15.58
C ILE A 71 -12.74 14.71 -16.66
N GLU A 72 -14.01 14.57 -16.31
CA GLU A 72 -15.13 14.67 -17.26
C GLU A 72 -15.10 16.00 -18.05
N ARG A 73 -14.69 17.12 -17.43
CA ARG A 73 -14.51 18.41 -18.11
C ARG A 73 -13.42 18.43 -19.19
N LEU A 74 -12.60 17.39 -19.28
CA LEU A 74 -11.57 17.23 -20.30
C LEU A 74 -11.98 16.25 -21.41
N GLU A 75 -13.16 15.61 -21.30
CA GLU A 75 -13.73 14.73 -22.34
C GLU A 75 -13.84 15.41 -23.71
N PRO A 76 -14.21 16.72 -23.84
CA PRO A 76 -14.26 17.39 -25.14
C PRO A 76 -12.91 17.42 -25.88
N PHE A 77 -11.80 17.23 -25.16
CA PHE A 77 -10.46 17.13 -25.73
C PHE A 77 -10.01 15.68 -26.00
N GLY A 78 -10.90 14.71 -25.82
CA GLY A 78 -10.65 13.29 -26.05
C GLY A 78 -9.97 12.55 -24.90
N LEU A 79 -9.62 13.22 -23.80
CA LEU A 79 -9.06 12.59 -22.61
C LEU A 79 -10.11 11.72 -21.93
N LYS A 80 -9.73 10.50 -21.55
CA LYS A 80 -10.59 9.56 -20.84
C LYS A 80 -10.13 9.41 -19.39
N VAL A 81 -11.06 8.99 -18.53
CA VAL A 81 -10.70 8.50 -17.19
C VAL A 81 -9.63 7.40 -17.29
N PRO A 82 -8.75 7.27 -16.28
CA PRO A 82 -7.65 6.33 -16.34
C PRO A 82 -8.12 4.89 -16.58
N ARG A 83 -7.40 4.17 -17.43
CA ARG A 83 -7.70 2.78 -17.84
C ARG A 83 -8.08 1.86 -16.68
N TRP A 84 -7.37 1.95 -15.56
CA TRP A 84 -7.50 1.05 -14.43
C TRP A 84 -8.27 1.64 -13.24
N ILE A 85 -9.05 2.72 -13.43
CA ILE A 85 -9.78 3.34 -12.31
C ILE A 85 -10.77 2.39 -11.62
N HIS A 86 -11.38 1.48 -12.37
CA HIS A 86 -12.27 0.46 -11.80
C HIS A 86 -11.49 -0.60 -11.03
N ASP A 87 -10.27 -0.95 -11.46
CA ASP A 87 -9.40 -1.85 -10.71
C ASP A 87 -8.95 -1.19 -9.41
N ALA A 88 -8.63 0.11 -9.46
CA ALA A 88 -8.30 0.90 -8.28
C ALA A 88 -9.45 0.92 -7.27
N LYS A 89 -10.69 1.15 -7.72
CA LYS A 89 -11.89 1.09 -6.85
C LYS A 89 -12.05 -0.28 -6.18
N ARG A 90 -11.85 -1.37 -6.92
CA ARG A 90 -11.90 -2.73 -6.34
C ARG A 90 -10.75 -2.97 -5.37
N HIS A 91 -9.57 -2.42 -5.64
CA HIS A 91 -8.40 -2.55 -4.76
C HIS A 91 -8.60 -1.79 -3.45
N VAL A 92 -9.22 -0.61 -3.47
CA VAL A 92 -9.49 0.19 -2.27
C VAL A 92 -10.37 -0.54 -1.25
N GLU A 93 -11.23 -1.47 -1.68
CA GLU A 93 -12.05 -2.27 -0.77
C GLU A 93 -11.20 -3.10 0.21
N TRP A 94 -9.99 -3.53 -0.17
CA TRP A 94 -9.18 -4.46 0.64
C TRP A 94 -7.71 -4.07 0.83
N GLY A 95 -7.18 -3.24 -0.06
CA GLY A 95 -5.76 -2.98 -0.19
C GLY A 95 -5.17 -2.29 1.05
N GLY A 96 -5.90 -1.35 1.65
CA GLY A 96 -5.52 -0.71 2.91
C GLY A 96 -5.40 -1.71 4.06
N HIS A 97 -6.30 -2.70 4.12
CA HIS A 97 -6.28 -3.74 5.16
C HIS A 97 -5.08 -4.68 5.01
N SER A 98 -4.77 -5.07 3.76
CA SER A 98 -3.59 -5.87 3.44
C SER A 98 -2.28 -5.11 3.74
N ALA A 99 -2.24 -3.82 3.42
CA ALA A 99 -1.10 -2.96 3.75
C ALA A 99 -0.93 -2.81 5.27
N ALA A 100 -2.01 -2.60 6.01
CA ALA A 100 -1.99 -2.51 7.46
C ALA A 100 -1.52 -3.82 8.11
N MET A 101 -1.98 -4.97 7.60
CA MET A 101 -1.56 -6.30 8.06
C MET A 101 -0.06 -6.53 7.86
N VAL A 102 0.46 -6.27 6.66
CA VAL A 102 1.91 -6.41 6.37
C VAL A 102 2.73 -5.40 7.17
N SER A 103 2.26 -4.16 7.28
CA SER A 103 2.89 -3.12 8.11
C SER A 103 2.96 -3.54 9.58
N ALA A 104 1.88 -4.06 10.15
CA ALA A 104 1.86 -4.55 11.53
C ALA A 104 2.86 -5.69 11.73
N ALA A 105 2.95 -6.63 10.79
CA ALA A 105 3.93 -7.71 10.85
C ALA A 105 5.40 -7.22 10.81
N LEU A 106 5.62 -6.12 10.10
CA LEU A 106 6.91 -5.46 9.92
C LEU A 106 7.20 -4.36 10.95
N TRP A 107 6.45 -4.27 12.05
CA TRP A 107 6.67 -3.26 13.09
C TRP A 107 8.13 -3.08 13.56
N PRO A 108 9.01 -4.11 13.62
CA PRO A 108 10.39 -3.92 14.06
C PRO A 108 11.21 -3.04 13.12
N VAL A 109 10.83 -2.94 11.84
CA VAL A 109 11.56 -2.15 10.82
C VAL A 109 11.04 -0.71 10.69
N HIS A 110 10.14 -0.29 11.58
CA HIS A 110 9.52 1.03 11.54
C HIS A 110 10.17 2.03 12.49
N ALA A 111 10.10 3.31 12.11
CA ALA A 111 10.44 4.44 12.96
C ALA A 111 9.21 5.03 13.71
N TRP A 112 8.08 4.29 13.72
CA TRP A 112 6.85 4.66 14.41
C TRP A 112 6.26 3.45 15.13
N ARG A 113 5.32 3.71 16.03
CA ARG A 113 4.62 2.69 16.80
C ARG A 113 3.26 2.43 16.20
N SER A 114 2.82 1.18 16.19
CA SER A 114 1.47 0.79 15.78
C SER A 114 0.74 0.20 16.97
N ASP A 115 -0.59 0.30 16.97
CA ASP A 115 -1.43 -0.30 18.01
C ASP A 115 -2.07 -1.59 17.49
N TYR A 116 -2.41 -2.50 18.39
CA TYR A 116 -3.27 -3.62 18.03
C TYR A 116 -4.75 -3.19 18.01
N MET A 117 -5.57 -3.95 17.30
CA MET A 117 -7.01 -3.69 17.18
C MET A 117 -7.78 -4.22 18.40
N VAL A 118 -8.81 -3.50 18.82
CA VAL A 118 -9.75 -3.91 19.88
C VAL A 118 -11.13 -4.26 19.30
N ASP A 119 -12.04 -4.78 20.11
CA ASP A 119 -13.31 -5.32 19.64
C ASP A 119 -14.17 -4.22 18.97
N GLU A 120 -14.06 -2.97 19.40
CA GLU A 120 -14.69 -1.83 18.72
C GLU A 120 -14.11 -1.57 17.32
N ASP A 121 -12.81 -1.83 17.11
CA ASP A 121 -12.17 -1.72 15.80
C ASP A 121 -12.67 -2.82 14.87
N PHE A 122 -12.83 -4.04 15.38
CA PHE A 122 -13.36 -5.18 14.62
C PHE A 122 -14.81 -4.89 14.18
N ALA A 123 -15.66 -4.46 15.10
CA ALA A 123 -17.05 -4.12 14.79
C ALA A 123 -17.15 -3.00 13.74
N TYR A 124 -16.33 -1.96 13.85
CA TYR A 124 -16.28 -0.88 12.85
C TYR A 124 -15.84 -1.38 11.47
N LEU A 125 -14.77 -2.18 11.43
CA LEU A 125 -14.20 -2.67 10.17
C LEU A 125 -15.16 -3.65 9.49
N GLU A 126 -15.84 -4.51 10.24
CA GLU A 126 -16.84 -5.43 9.69
C GLU A 126 -18.09 -4.67 9.21
N GLU A 127 -18.54 -3.63 9.91
CA GLU A 127 -19.64 -2.76 9.46
C GLU A 127 -19.29 -2.06 8.15
N LYS A 128 -18.08 -1.49 8.06
CA LYS A 128 -17.64 -0.72 6.89
C LYS A 128 -17.20 -1.61 5.73
N TYR A 129 -16.68 -2.80 6.00
CA TYR A 129 -16.17 -3.75 5.03
C TYR A 129 -16.65 -5.16 5.38
N PRO A 130 -17.91 -5.51 5.04
CA PRO A 130 -18.46 -6.83 5.35
C PRO A 130 -17.58 -7.97 4.82
N GLY A 131 -17.20 -8.91 5.69
CA GLY A 131 -16.22 -9.97 5.44
C GLY A 131 -14.79 -9.63 5.86
N TRP A 132 -14.54 -8.44 6.43
CA TRP A 132 -13.23 -8.07 6.94
C TRP A 132 -12.74 -9.04 8.02
N GLU A 133 -13.60 -9.41 8.96
CA GLU A 133 -13.22 -10.27 10.08
C GLU A 133 -12.82 -11.68 9.59
N GLU A 134 -13.52 -12.21 8.58
CA GLU A 134 -13.21 -13.49 7.95
C GLU A 134 -11.76 -13.52 7.41
N HIS A 135 -11.31 -12.43 6.82
CA HIS A 135 -10.03 -12.40 6.12
C HIS A 135 -8.86 -11.85 6.95
N PHE A 136 -9.13 -10.95 7.90
CA PHE A 136 -8.08 -10.25 8.66
C PHE A 136 -8.19 -10.42 10.18
N GLY A 137 -9.36 -10.78 10.71
CA GLY A 137 -9.62 -10.86 12.15
C GLY A 137 -8.69 -11.84 12.86
N GLY A 138 -8.41 -12.99 12.24
CA GLY A 138 -7.48 -13.98 12.76
C GLY A 138 -6.06 -13.43 12.96
N PHE A 139 -5.54 -12.68 11.98
CA PHE A 139 -4.23 -12.04 12.10
C PHE A 139 -4.22 -11.02 13.24
N TRP A 140 -5.22 -10.13 13.32
CA TRP A 140 -5.23 -9.07 14.33
C TRP A 140 -5.44 -9.60 15.75
N THR A 141 -6.16 -10.71 15.90
CA THR A 141 -6.30 -11.43 17.18
C THR A 141 -4.95 -11.97 17.64
N ALA A 142 -4.23 -12.67 16.75
CA ALA A 142 -2.89 -13.19 17.05
C ALA A 142 -1.89 -12.05 17.30
N TYR A 143 -1.94 -10.97 16.50
CA TYR A 143 -1.09 -9.79 16.67
C TYR A 143 -1.25 -9.15 18.05
N ARG A 144 -2.50 -9.00 18.52
CA ARG A 144 -2.82 -8.51 19.87
C ARG A 144 -2.18 -9.37 20.95
N GLU A 145 -2.21 -10.70 20.79
CA GLU A 145 -1.57 -11.62 21.72
C GLU A 145 -0.04 -11.53 21.67
N MET A 146 0.55 -11.29 20.50
CA MET A 146 2.00 -11.19 20.26
C MET A 146 2.61 -9.84 20.66
N GLY A 147 1.79 -8.85 21.05
CA GLY A 147 2.27 -7.52 21.44
C GLY A 147 3.14 -7.48 22.72
N ASP A 148 3.18 -8.57 23.51
CA ASP A 148 4.05 -8.67 24.69
C ASP A 148 5.44 -9.19 24.30
N PRO A 149 6.52 -8.38 24.42
CA PRO A 149 7.87 -8.79 24.02
C PRO A 149 8.39 -10.01 24.78
N ARG A 150 7.86 -10.32 25.98
CA ARG A 150 8.25 -11.50 26.77
C ARG A 150 7.82 -12.81 26.14
N LYS A 151 6.82 -12.78 25.24
CA LYS A 151 6.37 -13.97 24.51
C LYS A 151 7.35 -14.38 23.41
N GLY A 152 8.28 -13.50 23.01
CA GLY A 152 9.34 -13.83 22.06
C GLY A 152 8.86 -14.18 20.65
N HIS A 153 7.66 -13.73 20.29
CA HIS A 153 7.07 -13.94 18.97
C HIS A 153 7.03 -12.63 18.19
N LEU A 154 7.33 -12.70 16.90
CA LEU A 154 7.10 -11.62 15.95
C LEU A 154 5.88 -11.94 15.10
N ALA A 155 5.04 -10.94 14.86
CA ALA A 155 3.90 -11.06 13.95
C ALA A 155 4.30 -11.43 12.51
N LEU A 156 5.58 -11.25 12.16
CA LEU A 156 6.18 -11.79 10.94
C LEU A 156 6.01 -13.30 10.81
N GLU A 157 5.99 -14.05 11.92
CA GLU A 157 5.80 -15.51 11.98
C GLU A 157 4.40 -15.93 11.53
N LEU A 158 3.44 -15.01 11.49
CA LEU A 158 2.09 -15.27 10.99
C LEU A 158 2.05 -15.36 9.45
N PHE A 159 3.13 -14.96 8.78
CA PHE A 159 3.25 -15.09 7.33
C PHE A 159 4.04 -16.37 6.99
N PRO A 160 3.49 -17.27 6.15
CA PRO A 160 4.21 -18.48 5.75
C PRO A 160 5.48 -18.17 4.94
N ALA A 161 5.45 -17.05 4.22
CA ALA A 161 6.60 -16.46 3.56
C ALA A 161 6.32 -14.97 3.35
N MET A 162 7.38 -14.17 3.31
CA MET A 162 7.24 -12.75 2.97
C MET A 162 6.90 -12.58 1.49
N PRO A 163 5.93 -11.72 1.16
CA PRO A 163 5.54 -11.46 -0.23
C PRO A 163 6.70 -10.80 -1.00
N PRO A 164 6.85 -11.08 -2.30
CA PRO A 164 7.84 -10.37 -3.10
C PRO A 164 7.48 -8.87 -3.18
N ILE A 165 8.48 -8.01 -3.43
CA ILE A 165 8.26 -6.58 -3.63
C ILE A 165 8.07 -6.31 -5.13
N CYS A 166 7.06 -5.51 -5.45
CA CYS A 166 6.76 -5.10 -6.82
C CYS A 166 7.91 -4.25 -7.40
N ARG A 167 8.45 -4.65 -8.57
CA ARG A 167 9.51 -3.92 -9.27
C ARG A 167 9.09 -2.50 -9.68
N THR A 168 7.80 -2.26 -9.86
CA THR A 168 7.27 -0.98 -10.35
C THR A 168 6.99 0.00 -9.23
N CYS A 169 6.15 -0.38 -8.26
CA CYS A 169 5.68 0.51 -7.19
C CYS A 169 6.41 0.33 -5.86
N GLN A 170 7.28 -0.68 -5.72
CA GLN A 170 8.01 -1.01 -4.48
C GLN A 170 7.11 -1.44 -3.30
N MET A 171 5.83 -1.71 -3.55
CA MET A 171 4.92 -2.23 -2.54
C MET A 171 4.93 -3.77 -2.49
N PRO A 172 4.60 -4.39 -1.34
CA PRO A 172 4.45 -5.83 -1.22
C PRO A 172 3.39 -6.40 -2.18
N CYS A 173 3.67 -7.51 -2.85
CA CYS A 173 2.73 -8.16 -3.75
C CYS A 173 1.67 -8.98 -2.99
N VAL A 174 0.80 -8.30 -2.24
CA VAL A 174 -0.32 -8.88 -1.47
C VAL A 174 -1.68 -8.30 -1.86
N PHE A 175 -1.70 -7.38 -2.82
CA PHE A 175 -2.91 -6.62 -3.17
C PHE A 175 -3.81 -7.37 -4.17
N PRO A 176 -5.13 -7.15 -4.09
CA PRO A 176 -5.82 -6.34 -3.08
C PRO A 176 -5.93 -7.02 -1.70
N ARG A 177 -5.87 -8.37 -1.68
CA ARG A 177 -5.87 -9.21 -0.47
C ARG A 177 -5.04 -10.47 -0.71
N PRO A 178 -4.36 -11.06 0.30
CA PRO A 178 -3.41 -12.16 0.07
C PRO A 178 -3.97 -13.37 -0.68
N ASP A 179 -5.19 -13.81 -0.39
CA ASP A 179 -5.88 -14.96 -0.99
C ASP A 179 -6.34 -14.72 -2.43
N ILE A 180 -6.51 -13.45 -2.83
CA ILE A 180 -6.91 -13.04 -4.18
C ILE A 180 -5.87 -12.10 -4.81
N SER A 181 -4.59 -12.26 -4.42
CA SER A 181 -3.54 -11.35 -4.87
C SER A 181 -3.35 -11.42 -6.40
N GLU A 182 -3.17 -10.27 -7.03
CA GLU A 182 -2.94 -10.13 -8.47
C GLU A 182 -1.45 -10.21 -8.86
N VAL A 183 -0.62 -10.83 -8.01
CA VAL A 183 0.82 -10.91 -8.23
C VAL A 183 1.15 -11.59 -9.57
N ARG A 184 2.08 -10.99 -10.30
CA ARG A 184 2.63 -11.52 -11.56
C ARG A 184 4.13 -11.66 -11.43
N LEU A 185 4.65 -12.83 -11.77
CA LEU A 185 6.08 -13.13 -11.76
C LEU A 185 6.60 -13.21 -13.20
N SER A 186 7.80 -12.70 -13.44
CA SER A 186 8.49 -12.86 -14.71
C SER A 186 10.00 -12.98 -14.53
N ILE A 187 10.68 -13.50 -15.54
CA ILE A 187 12.13 -13.52 -15.63
C ILE A 187 12.51 -12.81 -16.92
N ASP A 188 13.45 -11.86 -16.86
CA ASP A 188 13.92 -11.15 -18.04
C ASP A 188 14.99 -11.96 -18.82
N ALA A 189 15.45 -11.40 -19.95
CA ALA A 189 16.47 -12.05 -20.78
C ALA A 189 17.84 -12.19 -20.10
N ALA A 190 18.12 -11.40 -19.04
CA ALA A 190 19.32 -11.48 -18.23
C ALA A 190 19.18 -12.48 -17.07
N GLY A 191 18.00 -13.10 -16.91
CA GLY A 191 17.71 -14.03 -15.82
C GLY A 191 17.25 -13.36 -14.53
N GLN A 192 17.05 -12.04 -14.51
CA GLN A 192 16.55 -11.34 -13.33
C GLN A 192 15.08 -11.68 -13.09
N ARG A 193 14.74 -11.99 -11.84
CA ARG A 193 13.36 -12.24 -11.41
C ARG A 193 12.68 -10.92 -11.06
N HIS A 194 11.45 -10.76 -11.55
CA HIS A 194 10.60 -9.63 -11.23
C HIS A 194 9.26 -10.12 -10.69
N ALA A 195 8.73 -9.38 -9.72
CA ALA A 195 7.36 -9.47 -9.28
C ALA A 195 6.64 -8.14 -9.56
N PHE A 196 5.36 -8.22 -9.88
CA PHE A 196 4.47 -7.07 -10.06
C PHE A 196 3.21 -7.32 -9.26
N CYS A 197 2.75 -6.34 -8.46
CA CYS A 197 1.56 -6.51 -7.63
C CYS A 197 0.23 -6.45 -8.41
N SER A 198 0.27 -6.13 -9.69
CA SER A 198 -0.92 -6.05 -10.56
C SER A 198 -0.53 -6.10 -12.04
N GLU A 199 -1.54 -6.25 -12.91
CA GLU A 199 -1.39 -6.13 -14.37
C GLU A 199 -0.86 -4.75 -14.77
N ALA A 200 -1.44 -3.69 -14.24
CA ALA A 200 -1.00 -2.31 -14.48
C ALA A 200 0.47 -2.06 -14.11
N CYS A 201 0.94 -2.58 -12.96
CA CYS A 201 2.36 -2.47 -12.60
C CYS A 201 3.27 -3.17 -13.61
N GLN A 202 2.87 -4.35 -14.10
CA GLN A 202 3.63 -5.06 -15.13
C GLN A 202 3.61 -4.32 -16.48
N HIS A 203 2.47 -3.75 -16.85
CA HIS A 203 2.34 -2.91 -18.05
C HIS A 203 3.29 -1.72 -18.00
N ILE A 204 3.23 -0.93 -16.91
CA ILE A 204 4.09 0.24 -16.70
C ILE A 204 5.57 -0.14 -16.78
N PHE A 205 5.97 -1.27 -16.17
CA PHE A 205 7.33 -1.76 -16.28
C PHE A 205 7.74 -2.06 -17.73
N LYS A 206 6.88 -2.74 -18.50
CA LYS A 206 7.17 -3.12 -19.89
C LYS A 206 7.36 -1.90 -20.81
N GLN A 207 6.72 -0.78 -20.50
CA GLN A 207 6.86 0.45 -21.29
C GLN A 207 8.23 1.08 -21.17
N ALA A 208 8.81 1.05 -19.97
CA ALA A 208 10.07 1.70 -19.68
C ALA A 208 10.89 0.92 -18.63
N PRO A 209 11.33 -0.32 -18.90
CA PRO A 209 11.99 -1.16 -17.89
C PRO A 209 13.29 -0.52 -17.37
N HIS A 210 13.97 0.26 -18.21
CA HIS A 210 15.16 1.03 -17.86
C HIS A 210 14.92 2.10 -16.76
N ARG A 211 13.67 2.47 -16.48
CA ARG A 211 13.31 3.38 -15.38
C ARG A 211 13.06 2.66 -14.05
N HIS A 212 13.02 1.33 -14.06
CA HIS A 212 12.67 0.51 -12.91
C HIS A 212 13.84 -0.41 -12.50
N THR A 213 15.05 0.15 -12.44
CA THR A 213 16.28 -0.58 -12.09
C THR A 213 16.60 -0.58 -10.60
N GLY A 214 15.80 0.12 -9.79
CA GLY A 214 15.95 0.13 -8.34
C GLY A 214 15.86 -1.28 -7.76
N MET A 215 16.80 -1.61 -6.87
CA MET A 215 16.76 -2.87 -6.11
C MET A 215 15.59 -2.83 -5.13
N THR A 216 14.91 -3.96 -4.99
CA THR A 216 13.87 -4.14 -3.99
C THR A 216 14.48 -4.33 -2.61
N TRP A 217 13.68 -4.12 -1.55
CA TRP A 217 14.14 -4.32 -0.17
C TRP A 217 14.72 -5.73 0.07
N TRP A 218 14.09 -6.77 -0.52
CA TRP A 218 14.57 -8.14 -0.45
C TRP A 218 15.92 -8.35 -1.15
N GLU A 219 16.14 -7.72 -2.31
CA GLU A 219 17.42 -7.84 -3.02
C GLU A 219 18.57 -7.16 -2.27
N VAL A 220 18.28 -6.12 -1.50
CA VAL A 220 19.29 -5.40 -0.71
C VAL A 220 19.61 -6.13 0.59
N ASN A 221 18.62 -6.77 1.22
CA ASN A 221 18.73 -7.32 2.58
C ASN A 221 18.66 -8.85 2.65
N ASP A 222 18.83 -9.55 1.52
CA ASP A 222 18.84 -11.02 1.51
C ASP A 222 19.96 -11.56 2.42
N GLY A 223 19.60 -12.48 3.32
CA GLY A 223 20.51 -13.05 4.32
C GLY A 223 20.92 -12.10 5.45
N VAL A 224 20.40 -10.87 5.52
CA VAL A 224 20.64 -9.95 6.64
C VAL A 224 19.73 -10.31 7.81
N GLU A 225 20.32 -10.49 8.99
CA GLU A 225 19.57 -10.74 10.22
C GLU A 225 18.83 -9.47 10.67
N LEU A 226 17.62 -9.64 11.23
CA LEU A 226 16.71 -8.53 11.52
C LEU A 226 17.28 -7.55 12.56
N ALA A 227 17.88 -8.02 13.66
CA ALA A 227 18.49 -7.14 14.66
C ALA A 227 19.65 -6.34 14.05
N ARG A 228 20.47 -6.97 13.21
CA ARG A 228 21.51 -6.24 12.47
C ARG A 228 20.93 -5.17 11.55
N TYR A 229 19.86 -5.46 10.81
CA TYR A 229 19.18 -4.45 9.99
C TYR A 229 18.69 -3.26 10.84
N ILE A 230 18.10 -3.53 12.01
CA ILE A 230 17.61 -2.51 12.94
C ILE A 230 18.75 -1.60 13.42
N GLU A 231 19.90 -2.18 13.76
CA GLU A 231 21.10 -1.43 14.15
C GLU A 231 21.63 -0.57 12.99
N ASP A 232 21.85 -1.18 11.82
CA ASP A 232 22.43 -0.52 10.65
C ASP A 232 21.51 0.58 10.08
N ALA A 233 20.19 0.39 10.16
CA ALA A 233 19.18 1.37 9.75
C ALA A 233 18.92 2.47 10.80
N GLY A 234 19.56 2.38 11.97
CA GLY A 234 19.42 3.37 13.04
C GLY A 234 18.03 3.39 13.65
N LEU A 235 17.38 2.23 13.83
CA LEU A 235 16.01 2.08 14.33
C LEU A 235 15.93 1.85 15.86
N LEU A 236 17.00 2.19 16.57
CA LEU A 236 17.07 2.18 18.03
C LEU A 236 16.86 3.58 18.60
N ARG A 237 16.26 3.66 19.79
CA ARG A 237 16.15 4.89 20.57
C ARG A 237 17.52 5.32 21.09
N ALA A 238 17.57 6.50 21.71
CA ALA A 238 18.80 7.10 22.24
C ALA A 238 19.54 6.24 23.29
N ASP A 239 18.87 5.25 23.91
CA ASP A 239 19.50 4.29 24.83
C ASP A 239 20.29 3.17 24.12
N GLY A 240 20.22 3.10 22.78
CA GLY A 240 20.90 2.10 21.96
C GLY A 240 20.37 0.68 22.16
N ARG A 241 19.16 0.51 22.73
CA ARG A 241 18.59 -0.82 23.02
C ARG A 241 17.10 -0.93 22.70
N THR A 242 16.30 0.10 23.01
CA THR A 242 14.87 0.05 22.76
C THR A 242 14.56 0.36 21.29
N LEU A 243 13.77 -0.48 20.63
CA LEU A 243 13.34 -0.26 19.24
C LEU A 243 12.44 0.97 19.14
N MET A 244 12.58 1.74 18.07
CA MET A 244 11.63 2.82 17.75
C MET A 244 10.25 2.24 17.43
N GLY A 245 10.22 1.26 16.53
CA GLY A 245 9.06 0.43 16.25
C GLY A 245 8.58 -0.27 17.51
N GLN A 246 7.26 -0.29 17.73
CA GLN A 246 6.62 -1.04 18.81
C GLN A 246 5.28 -1.59 18.32
N PRO A 247 4.86 -2.79 18.78
CA PRO A 247 3.61 -3.40 18.37
C PRO A 247 2.38 -2.87 19.12
N HIS A 248 2.59 -1.95 20.07
CA HIS A 248 1.54 -1.23 20.80
C HIS A 248 1.92 0.24 21.02
N VAL A 249 0.92 1.10 21.28
CA VAL A 249 1.14 2.52 21.63
C VAL A 249 1.11 2.79 23.14
N HIS A 250 0.79 1.79 23.96
CA HIS A 250 0.80 1.91 25.42
C HIS A 250 2.20 2.26 25.94
N THR A 251 2.29 3.27 26.80
CA THR A 251 3.45 3.47 27.66
C THR A 251 3.22 2.65 28.92
N ASP A 252 4.23 1.91 29.36
CA ASP A 252 4.14 1.20 30.63
C ASP A 252 3.84 2.21 31.74
N ASN A 253 2.59 2.22 32.23
CA ASN A 253 2.26 2.88 33.47
C ASN A 253 2.74 1.97 34.61
N GLY A 254 4.01 2.15 35.00
CA GLY A 254 4.53 1.70 36.29
C GLY A 254 5.24 0.34 36.30
N GLY A 255 6.57 0.41 36.37
CA GLY A 255 7.30 -0.44 37.32
C GLY A 255 7.22 0.14 38.72
#